data_AF-A0A386PWF1-F1
#
_entry.id   AF-A0A386PWF1-F1
#
_cell.length_a   1.000
_cell.length_b   1.000
_cell.length_c   1.000
_cell.angle_alpha   90.00
_cell.angle_beta   90.00
_cell.angle_gamma   90.00
#
_symmetry.space_group_name_H-M   'P 1'
#
loop_
_entity.id
_entity.type
_entity.pdbx_description
1 polymer ?
#
loop_
_entity_poly.entity_id
_entity_poly.type
_entity_poly.pdbx_seq_one_letter_code
_entity_poly.pdbx_strand_id
1 'polypeptide(L)' 'MGIELIGIVVILMGIYQIYVGRKMYFNIKKNVKNPQPYVFMGVYSSLIIGVICLVVGAFMIK' A
#
# COMPACT_ATOMS: atom_id res chain seq x y z
N MET A 1 4.49 0.47 -25.41
CA MET A 1 5.56 -0.36 -24.79
C MET A 1 6.19 0.24 -23.54
N GLY A 2 6.86 1.40 -23.59
CA GLY A 2 7.57 1.92 -22.40
C GLY A 2 6.66 2.32 -21.23
N ILE A 3 5.52 2.98 -21.52
CA ILE A 3 4.58 3.50 -20.51
C ILE A 3 3.79 2.36 -19.85
N GLU A 4 3.42 1.33 -20.62
CA GLU A 4 2.71 0.13 -20.12
C GLU A 4 3.58 -0.64 -19.12
N LEU A 5 4.88 -0.79 -19.40
CA LEU A 5 5.85 -1.40 -18.49
C LEU A 5 5.96 -0.64 -17.16
N ILE A 6 5.99 0.69 -17.23
CA ILE A 6 5.98 1.54 -16.03
C ILE A 6 4.66 1.34 -15.26
N GLY A 7 3.52 1.28 -15.95
CA GLY A 7 2.23 1.00 -15.34
C GLY A 7 2.21 -0.32 -14.55
N ILE A 8 2.78 -1.39 -15.10
CA ILE A 8 2.90 -2.69 -14.42
C ILE A 8 3.75 -2.57 -13.14
N VAL A 9 4.89 -1.88 -13.20
CA VAL A 9 5.76 -1.67 -12.03
C VAL A 9 5.04 -0.88 -10.94
N VAL A 10 4.29 0.16 -11.32
CA VAL A 10 3.51 0.98 -10.38
C VAL A 10 2.40 0.15 -9.72
N ILE A 11 1.73 -0.74 -10.45
CA ILE A 11 0.75 -1.69 -9.88
C ILE A 11 1.44 -2.61 -8.87
N LEU A 12 2.59 -3.19 -9.21
CA LEU A 12 3.34 -4.06 -8.30
C LEU A 12 3.75 -3.33 -7.01
N MET A 13 4.17 -2.07 -7.11
CA MET A 13 4.45 -1.23 -5.95
C MET A 13 3.19 -0.98 -5.10
N GLY A 14 2.04 -0.77 -5.73
CA GLY A 14 0.76 -0.63 -5.04
C GLY A 14 0.35 -1.88 -4.25
N ILE A 15 0.47 -3.06 -4.88
CA ILE A 15 0.24 -4.36 -4.22
C ILE A 15 1.20 -4.55 -3.04
N TYR A 16 2.48 -4.24 -3.24
CA TYR A 16 3.49 -4.35 -2.18
C TYR A 16 3.16 -3.43 -1.01
N GLN A 17 2.73 -2.20 -1.26
CA GLN A 17 2.32 -1.30 -0.18
C GLN A 17 1.15 -1.86 0.63
N ILE A 18 0.10 -2.35 -0.03
CA ILE A 18 -1.04 -2.96 0.67
C ILE A 18 -0.58 -4.16 1.52
N TYR A 19 0.34 -4.97 1.01
CA TYR A 19 0.92 -6.08 1.78
C TYR A 19 1.67 -5.59 3.03
N VAL A 20 2.50 -4.56 2.91
CA VAL A 20 3.23 -3.95 4.04
C VAL A 20 2.26 -3.37 5.07
N GLY A 21 1.24 -2.64 4.64
CA GLY A 21 0.19 -2.11 5.52
C GLY A 21 -0.52 -3.20 6.30
N ARG A 22 -0.89 -4.32 5.65
CA ARG A 22 -1.46 -5.49 6.34
C ARG A 22 -0.49 -6.10 7.35
N LYS A 23 0.78 -6.29 6.97
CA LYS A 23 1.80 -6.82 7.88
C LYS A 23 2.00 -5.93 9.10
N MET A 24 2.02 -4.60 8.90
CA MET A 24 2.12 -3.62 9.97
C MET A 24 0.90 -3.67 10.90
N TYR A 25 -0.32 -3.78 10.36
CA TYR A 25 -1.53 -3.96 11.15
C TYR A 25 -1.46 -5.20 12.06
N PHE A 26 -1.07 -6.35 11.49
CA PHE A 26 -0.91 -7.58 12.29
C PHE A 26 0.18 -7.44 13.36
N ASN A 27 1.28 -6.75 13.04
CA ASN A 27 2.36 -6.52 13.98
C ASN A 27 1.92 -5.63 15.16
N ILE A 28 1.17 -4.56 14.88
CA ILE A 28 0.60 -3.68 15.92
C ILE A 28 -0.37 -4.48 16.79
N LYS A 29 -1.28 -5.23 16.16
CA LYS A 29 -2.26 -6.06 16.87
C LYS A 29 -1.63 -7.11 17.78
N LYS A 30 -0.49 -7.68 17.39
CA LYS A 30 0.20 -8.73 18.14
C LYS A 30 1.08 -8.19 19.28
N ASN A 31 1.75 -7.06 19.06
CA ASN A 31 2.82 -6.59 19.97
C ASN A 31 2.44 -5.37 20.82
N VAL A 32 1.37 -4.63 20.47
CA VAL A 32 0.98 -3.41 21.17
C VAL A 32 -0.25 -3.69 22.04
N LYS A 33 -0.07 -3.65 23.38
CA LYS A 33 -1.14 -3.96 24.34
C LYS A 33 -2.27 -2.91 24.36
N ASN A 34 -1.97 -1.64 24.09
CA ASN A 34 -2.93 -0.54 24.04
C ASN A 34 -2.67 0.34 22.82
N PRO A 35 -3.03 -0.10 21.61
CA PRO A 35 -2.68 0.60 20.39
C PRO A 35 -3.51 1.89 20.28
N GLN A 36 -2.81 3.02 20.33
CA GLN A 36 -3.42 4.33 20.12
C GLN A 36 -3.71 4.53 18.62
N PRO A 37 -4.75 5.31 18.24
CA PRO A 37 -5.14 5.49 16.84
C PRO A 37 -4.01 5.99 15.93
N TYR A 38 -3.11 6.83 16.44
CA TYR A 38 -1.97 7.33 15.65
C TYR A 38 -0.98 6.22 15.26
N VAL A 39 -0.91 5.11 16.02
CA VAL A 39 -0.04 3.97 15.71
C VAL A 39 -0.47 3.30 14.39
N PHE A 40 -1.74 3.45 14.02
CA PHE A 40 -2.27 2.98 12.75
C PHE A 40 -2.12 3.98 11.60
N MET A 41 -1.62 5.21 11.82
CA MET A 41 -1.40 6.18 10.73
C MET A 41 -0.53 5.59 9.61
N GLY A 42 0.52 4.84 9.97
CA GLY A 42 1.38 4.14 9.00
C GLY A 42 0.65 3.07 8.19
N VAL A 43 -0.35 2.42 8.78
CA VAL A 43 -1.21 1.45 8.08
C VAL A 43 -2.13 2.18 7.10
N TYR A 44 -2.78 3.26 7.55
CA TYR A 44 -3.68 4.03 6.70
C TYR A 44 -2.96 4.70 5.53
N SER A 45 -1.79 5.31 5.77
CA SER A 45 -1.00 5.94 4.70
C SER A 45 -0.50 4.93 3.68
N SER A 46 -0.01 3.78 4.13
CA SER A 46 0.41 2.66 3.28
C SER A 46 -0.73 2.17 2.38
N LEU A 47 -1.94 2.01 2.92
CA LEU A 47 -3.12 1.60 2.15
C LEU A 47 -3.54 2.66 1.12
N ILE A 48 -3.58 3.94 1.52
CA ILE A 48 -3.94 5.06 0.61
C ILE A 48 -2.96 5.14 -0.56
N ILE A 49 -1.65 5.10 -0.27
CA ILE A 49 -0.61 5.13 -1.31
C ILE A 49 -0.74 3.89 -2.21
N GLY A 50 -0.98 2.71 -1.63
CA GLY A 50 -1.18 1.48 -2.38
C GLY A 50 -2.34 1.59 -3.38
N VAL A 51 -3.49 2.13 -2.95
CA VAL A 51 -4.65 2.35 -3.83
C VAL A 51 -4.34 3.37 -4.93
N ILE A 52 -3.67 4.48 -4.61
CA ILE A 52 -3.27 5.48 -5.60
C ILE A 52 -2.36 4.85 -6.67
N CYS A 53 -1.37 4.06 -6.26
CA CYS A 53 -0.50 3.34 -7.19
C CYS A 53 -1.29 2.37 -8.08
N LEU A 54 -2.26 1.63 -7.54
CA LEU A 54 -3.10 0.73 -8.35
C LEU A 54 -3.92 1.51 -9.40
N VAL A 55 -4.54 2.62 -9.00
CA VAL A 55 -5.34 3.45 -9.91
C VAL A 55 -4.47 4.07 -10.99
N VAL A 56 -3.37 4.74 -10.61
CA VAL A 56 -2.45 5.38 -11.55
C VAL A 56 -1.83 4.34 -12.49
N GLY A 57 -1.37 3.21 -11.96
CA GLY A 57 -0.81 2.12 -12.77
C GLY A 57 -1.82 1.54 -13.76
N ALA A 58 -3.08 1.37 -13.36
CA ALA A 58 -4.14 0.93 -14.26
C ALA A 58 -4.44 1.95 -15.38
N PHE A 59 -4.39 3.26 -15.07
CA PHE A 59 -4.52 4.33 -16.06
C PHE A 59 -3.34 4.41 -17.03
N MET A 60 -2.14 3.97 -16.63
CA MET A 60 -0.94 3.98 -17.49
C MET A 60 -0.84 2.78 -18.43
N ILE A 61 -1.55 1.68 -18.13
CA ILE A 61 -1.60 0.50 -18.99
C ILE A 61 -2.65 0.64 -20.10
N LYS A 62 -3.65 1.50 -19.90
CA LYS A 62 -4.74 1.76 -20.85
C LYS A 62 -4.43 2.97 -21.72
#